data_AF-A0A524LQK3-F1
#
_entry.id   AF-A0A524LQK3-F1
#
_cell.length_a   1.000
_cell.length_b   1.000
_cell.length_c   1.000
_cell.angle_alpha   90.00
_cell.angle_beta   90.00
_cell.angle_gamma   90.00
#
_symmetry.space_group_name_H-M   'P 1'
#
loop_
_entity.id
_entity.type
_entity.pdbx_description
1 polymer ?
#
loop_
_entity_poly.entity_id
_entity_poly.type
_entity_poly.pdbx_seq_one_letter_code
_entity_poly.pdbx_strand_id
1 'polypeptide(L)'
;MKKLLATLTPAESKRLIARGVLATDIVQNALKNGYVCITMGTTSAYIVEELLGEYDKTRHIAGIVVPKGLAVTDGTKRFTDAIFHKGEYMENTKVMDILDRLGPHDVIIKSANGLDEDYVPIVLLAHETAGTVGVFLGAVSARNIKLIVPVGLE
;
A
#
# COMPACT_ATOMS: atom_id res chain seq x y z
N MET A 1 -27.26 0.71 -26.11
CA MET A 1 -26.08 0.34 -25.30
C MET A 1 -26.41 -0.85 -24.42
N LYS A 2 -25.67 -1.96 -24.52
CA LYS A 2 -25.75 -3.03 -23.52
C LYS A 2 -25.10 -2.52 -22.24
N LYS A 3 -25.81 -2.58 -21.11
CA LYS A 3 -25.26 -2.26 -19.79
C LYS A 3 -24.89 -3.58 -19.11
N LEU A 4 -23.71 -3.63 -18.51
CA LEU A 4 -23.27 -4.74 -17.66
C LEU A 4 -23.27 -4.23 -16.21
N LEU A 5 -23.84 -5.01 -15.30
CA LEU A 5 -23.74 -4.79 -13.87
C LEU A 5 -22.84 -5.89 -13.30
N ALA A 6 -21.82 -5.50 -12.55
CA ALA A 6 -20.98 -6.41 -11.79
C ALA A 6 -21.04 -6.03 -10.32
N THR A 7 -21.11 -7.04 -9.46
CA THR A 7 -21.02 -6.90 -8.01
C THR A 7 -19.78 -7.64 -7.55
N LEU A 8 -18.92 -6.97 -6.80
CA LEU A 8 -17.64 -7.51 -6.34
C LEU A 8 -17.70 -7.74 -4.83
N THR A 9 -17.13 -8.84 -4.38
CA THR A 9 -16.74 -9.02 -2.98
C THR A 9 -15.60 -8.06 -2.62
N PRO A 10 -15.37 -7.77 -1.32
CA PRO A 10 -14.21 -6.98 -0.89
C PRO A 10 -12.86 -7.48 -1.42
N ALA A 11 -12.69 -8.80 -1.52
CA ALA A 11 -11.47 -9.41 -2.06
C ALA A 11 -11.29 -9.10 -3.55
N GLU A 12 -12.37 -9.18 -4.33
CA GLU A 12 -12.37 -8.86 -5.76
C GLU A 12 -12.19 -7.37 -6.01
N SER A 13 -12.80 -6.50 -5.19
CA SER A 13 -12.58 -5.04 -5.24
C SER A 13 -11.12 -4.69 -4.99
N LYS A 14 -10.49 -5.26 -3.96
CA LYS A 14 -9.07 -5.06 -3.66
C LYS A 14 -8.15 -5.55 -4.78
N ARG A 15 -8.49 -6.70 -5.39
CA ARG A 15 -7.78 -7.22 -6.56
C ARG A 15 -7.89 -6.25 -7.75
N LEU A 16 -9.08 -5.72 -8.01
CA LEU A 16 -9.29 -4.75 -9.09
C LEU A 16 -8.50 -3.46 -8.85
N ILE A 17 -8.55 -2.92 -7.62
CA ILE A 17 -7.74 -1.76 -7.22
C ILE A 17 -6.26 -2.06 -7.41
N ALA A 18 -5.78 -3.22 -6.98
CA ALA A 18 -4.37 -3.59 -7.12
C ALA A 18 -3.91 -3.56 -8.57
N ARG A 19 -4.67 -4.17 -9.48
CA ARG A 19 -4.41 -4.13 -10.92
C ARG A 19 -4.46 -2.72 -11.48
N GLY A 20 -5.46 -1.93 -11.05
CA GLY A 20 -5.61 -0.54 -11.47
C GLY A 20 -4.41 0.33 -11.07
N VAL A 21 -3.95 0.21 -9.82
CA VAL A 21 -2.77 0.93 -9.32
C VAL A 21 -1.53 0.55 -10.11
N LEU A 22 -1.30 -0.75 -10.30
CA LEU A 22 -0.15 -1.24 -11.07
C LEU A 22 -0.20 -0.80 -12.53
N ALA A 23 -1.38 -0.61 -13.11
CA ALA A 23 -1.53 -0.17 -14.50
C ALA A 23 -1.28 1.33 -14.71
N THR A 24 -1.06 2.12 -13.65
CA THR A 24 -0.78 3.55 -13.79
C THR A 24 0.65 3.81 -14.28
N ASP A 25 0.82 4.84 -15.12
CA ASP A 25 2.14 5.23 -15.65
C ASP A 25 3.13 5.57 -14.53
N ILE A 26 2.65 6.17 -13.44
CA ILE A 26 3.46 6.53 -12.27
C ILE A 26 4.09 5.28 -11.64
N VAL A 27 3.31 4.22 -11.44
CA VAL A 27 3.80 2.96 -10.85
C VAL A 27 4.65 2.18 -11.83
N GLN A 28 4.25 2.09 -13.10
CA GLN A 28 5.04 1.41 -14.14
C GLN A 28 6.42 2.05 -14.34
N ASN A 29 6.48 3.39 -14.35
CA ASN A 29 7.74 4.10 -14.44
C ASN A 29 8.63 3.86 -13.21
N ALA A 30 8.06 3.93 -12.00
CA ALA A 30 8.79 3.67 -10.77
C ALA A 30 9.30 2.22 -10.71
N LEU A 31 8.49 1.23 -11.12
CA LEU A 31 8.93 -0.17 -11.24
C LEU A 31 10.09 -0.32 -12.22
N LYS A 32 10.14 0.44 -13.31
CA LYS A 32 11.22 0.32 -14.30
C LYS A 32 12.50 1.05 -13.87
N ASN A 33 12.35 2.24 -13.29
CA ASN A 33 13.44 3.21 -13.20
C ASN A 33 13.83 3.59 -11.77
N GLY A 34 12.98 3.33 -10.77
CA GLY A 34 13.13 3.81 -9.40
C GLY A 34 12.64 2.81 -8.36
N TYR A 35 12.07 3.34 -7.28
CA TYR A 35 11.55 2.59 -6.15
C TYR A 35 10.03 2.56 -6.12
N VAL A 36 9.48 1.37 -5.85
CA VAL A 36 8.09 1.20 -5.45
C VAL A 36 8.06 0.60 -4.06
N CYS A 37 7.54 1.36 -3.09
CA CYS A 37 7.47 1.00 -1.69
C CYS A 37 6.03 0.71 -1.30
N ILE A 38 5.66 -0.56 -1.20
CA ILE A 38 4.31 -0.97 -0.80
C ILE A 38 4.31 -1.24 0.70
N THR A 39 3.64 -0.37 1.44
CA THR A 39 3.53 -0.51 2.89
C THR A 39 2.42 -1.47 3.28
N MET A 40 2.52 -2.00 4.49
CA MET A 40 1.58 -2.97 5.06
C MET A 40 0.11 -2.51 4.99
N GLY A 41 -0.79 -3.42 4.63
CA GLY A 41 -2.22 -3.18 4.50
C GLY A 41 -2.92 -4.28 3.70
N THR A 42 -4.24 -4.44 3.88
CA THR A 42 -4.97 -5.51 3.18
C THR A 42 -4.99 -5.31 1.67
N THR A 43 -5.31 -4.10 1.19
CA THR A 43 -5.30 -3.79 -0.24
C THR A 43 -3.87 -3.81 -0.80
N SER A 44 -2.91 -3.26 -0.06
CA SER A 44 -1.48 -3.33 -0.38
C SER A 44 -1.01 -4.77 -0.60
N ALA A 45 -1.47 -5.72 0.23
CA ALA A 45 -1.09 -7.13 0.11
C ALA A 45 -1.50 -7.74 -1.25
N TYR A 46 -2.61 -7.30 -1.84
CA TYR A 46 -3.00 -7.71 -3.20
C TYR A 46 -2.06 -7.13 -4.26
N ILE A 47 -1.55 -5.90 -4.07
CA ILE A 47 -0.56 -5.30 -4.98
C ILE A 47 0.74 -6.11 -4.95
N VAL A 48 1.21 -6.48 -3.75
CA VAL A 48 2.40 -7.32 -3.59
C VAL A 48 2.21 -8.68 -4.26
N GLU A 49 1.05 -9.31 -4.06
CA GLU A 49 0.73 -10.59 -4.69
C GLU A 49 0.68 -10.50 -6.23
N GLU A 50 0.14 -9.42 -6.81
CA GLU A 50 0.17 -9.24 -8.27
C GLU A 50 1.60 -9.10 -8.83
N LEU A 51 2.56 -8.63 -8.02
CA LEU A 51 3.97 -8.50 -8.42
C LEU A 51 4.80 -9.76 -8.18
N LEU A 52 4.57 -10.47 -7.08
CA LEU A 52 5.38 -11.63 -6.66
C LEU A 52 4.76 -12.99 -7.03
N GLY A 53 3.48 -13.03 -7.39
CA GLY A 53 2.75 -14.29 -7.57
C GLY A 53 2.25 -14.84 -6.24
N GLU A 54 2.56 -16.10 -5.91
CA GLU A 54 2.08 -16.72 -4.67
C GLU A 54 2.64 -15.98 -3.43
N TYR A 55 1.74 -15.34 -2.67
CA TYR A 55 2.13 -14.51 -1.53
C TYR A 55 1.12 -14.65 -0.37
N ASP A 56 1.62 -14.89 0.84
CA ASP A 56 0.78 -14.93 2.03
C ASP A 56 0.38 -13.51 2.47
N LYS A 57 -0.69 -13.02 1.86
CA LYS A 57 -1.27 -11.70 2.14
C LYS A 57 -1.59 -11.48 3.62
N THR A 58 -1.91 -12.53 4.39
CA THR A 58 -2.31 -12.39 5.80
C THR A 58 -1.17 -11.86 6.67
N ARG A 59 0.06 -12.13 6.25
CA ARG A 59 1.29 -11.67 6.90
C ARG A 59 1.65 -10.24 6.53
N HIS A 60 1.04 -9.65 5.49
CA HIS A 60 1.30 -8.26 5.05
C HIS A 60 0.30 -7.24 5.63
N ILE A 61 -0.33 -7.56 6.76
CA ILE A 61 -1.35 -6.72 7.40
C ILE A 61 -0.81 -6.19 8.73
N ALA A 62 -0.69 -4.87 8.86
CA ALA A 62 -0.27 -4.21 10.11
C ALA A 62 -1.44 -3.74 10.98
N GLY A 63 -2.65 -3.70 10.43
CA GLY A 63 -3.87 -3.30 11.12
C GLY A 63 -5.06 -3.33 10.16
N ILE A 64 -6.22 -3.68 10.67
CA ILE A 64 -7.47 -3.77 9.90
C ILE A 64 -8.66 -3.42 10.79
N VAL A 65 -9.67 -2.79 10.20
CA VAL A 65 -10.99 -2.60 10.80
C VAL A 65 -11.90 -3.72 10.29
N VAL A 66 -12.51 -4.47 11.19
CA VAL A 66 -13.49 -5.52 10.90
C VAL A 66 -14.77 -5.26 11.69
N PRO A 67 -15.92 -5.91 11.38
CA PRO A 67 -17.17 -5.67 12.11
C PRO A 67 -17.08 -5.88 13.63
N LYS A 68 -16.16 -6.74 14.09
CA LYS A 68 -15.91 -7.00 15.53
C LYS A 68 -15.03 -5.93 16.20
N GLY A 69 -14.43 -5.02 15.44
CA GLY A 69 -13.53 -3.98 15.93
C GLY A 69 -12.18 -3.94 15.22
N LEU A 70 -11.16 -3.44 15.92
CA LEU A 70 -9.79 -3.36 15.41
C LEU A 70 -9.07 -4.69 15.57
N ALA A 71 -8.33 -5.11 14.55
CA ALA A 71 -7.49 -6.29 14.60
C ALA A 71 -6.10 -6.00 14.01
N VAL A 72 -5.12 -6.80 14.45
CA VAL A 72 -3.73 -6.68 14.02
C VAL A 72 -3.11 -8.07 13.91
N THR A 73 -2.34 -8.32 12.85
CA THR A 73 -1.55 -9.55 12.74
C THR A 73 -0.45 -9.54 13.80
N ASP A 74 -0.10 -10.69 14.37
CA ASP A 74 1.02 -10.77 15.32
C ASP A 74 2.32 -10.21 14.70
N GLY A 75 3.01 -9.33 15.41
CA GLY A 75 4.23 -8.68 14.92
C GLY A 75 5.35 -9.66 14.57
N THR A 76 5.43 -10.80 15.26
CA THR A 76 6.42 -11.85 15.00
C THR A 76 6.14 -12.64 13.73
N LYS A 77 4.90 -12.60 13.24
CA LYS A 77 4.43 -13.31 12.05
C LYS A 77 4.32 -12.39 10.83
N ARG A 78 4.38 -11.08 11.01
CA ARG A 78 4.26 -10.10 9.94
C ARG A 78 5.47 -10.12 9.01
N PHE A 79 5.21 -9.92 7.73
CA PHE A 79 6.21 -9.47 6.79
C PHE A 79 6.58 -8.01 7.03
N THR A 80 7.64 -7.57 6.36
CA THR A 80 8.01 -6.16 6.25
C THR A 80 7.25 -5.51 5.08
N ASP A 81 7.46 -4.20 4.88
CA ASP A 81 7.01 -3.54 3.66
C ASP A 81 7.60 -4.26 2.43
N ALA A 82 6.91 -4.20 1.30
CA ALA A 82 7.40 -4.78 0.06
C ALA A 82 8.05 -3.68 -0.78
N ILE A 83 9.37 -3.71 -0.86
CA ILE A 83 10.17 -2.71 -1.56
C ILE A 83 10.68 -3.30 -2.87
N PHE A 84 10.50 -2.56 -3.96
CA PHE A 84 11.01 -2.91 -5.27
C PHE A 84 11.93 -1.79 -5.75
N HIS A 85 13.09 -2.15 -6.31
CA HIS A 85 13.98 -1.22 -6.99
C HIS A 85 14.21 -1.71 -8.41
N LYS A 86 13.75 -0.94 -9.40
CA LYS A 86 13.82 -1.32 -10.81
C LYS A 86 13.24 -2.72 -11.09
N GLY A 87 12.17 -3.06 -10.37
CA GLY A 87 11.41 -4.30 -10.51
C GLY A 87 11.97 -5.45 -9.67
N GLU A 88 13.13 -5.30 -9.06
CA GLU A 88 13.72 -6.31 -8.18
C GLU A 88 13.19 -6.16 -6.75
N TYR A 89 12.66 -7.26 -6.21
CA TYR A 89 12.15 -7.30 -4.85
C TYR A 89 13.29 -7.30 -3.82
N MET A 90 13.23 -6.37 -2.88
CA MET A 90 14.20 -6.22 -1.80
C MET A 90 13.62 -6.81 -0.51
N GLU A 91 13.99 -8.06 -0.22
CA GLU A 91 13.53 -8.75 0.98
C GLU A 91 13.94 -8.05 2.28
N ASN A 92 13.10 -8.17 3.31
CA ASN A 92 13.37 -7.69 4.67
C ASN A 92 13.71 -6.19 4.78
N THR A 93 13.33 -5.40 3.78
CA THR A 93 13.58 -3.95 3.73
C THR A 93 12.30 -3.19 4.05
N LYS A 94 12.38 -2.16 4.89
CA LYS A 94 11.25 -1.26 5.18
C LYS A 94 11.39 0.02 4.40
N VAL A 95 10.28 0.73 4.19
CA VAL A 95 10.33 2.05 3.54
C VAL A 95 11.21 3.03 4.32
N MET A 96 11.26 2.89 5.66
CA MET A 96 12.07 3.74 6.53
C MET A 96 13.57 3.55 6.31
N ASP A 97 14.00 2.36 5.88
CA ASP A 97 15.43 2.02 5.70
C ASP A 97 16.03 2.65 4.44
N ILE A 98 15.18 3.09 3.51
CA ILE A 98 15.54 3.62 2.19
C ILE A 98 14.90 4.98 1.91
N LEU A 99 14.22 5.57 2.89
CA LEU A 99 13.49 6.83 2.74
C LEU A 99 14.41 7.98 2.29
N ASP A 100 15.67 7.94 2.71
CA ASP A 100 16.71 8.89 2.34
C ASP A 100 17.14 8.80 0.86
N ARG A 101 16.82 7.69 0.19
CA ARG A 101 17.11 7.43 -1.24
C ARG A 101 15.95 7.79 -2.16
N LEU A 102 14.75 7.97 -1.61
CA LEU A 102 13.54 8.26 -2.39
C LEU A 102 13.52 9.71 -2.88
N GLY A 103 12.95 9.89 -4.08
CA GLY A 103 12.78 11.17 -4.76
C GLY A 103 11.58 11.22 -5.72
N PRO A 104 11.57 12.18 -6.66
CA PRO A 104 10.39 12.51 -7.47
C PRO A 104 9.88 11.44 -8.43
N HIS A 105 10.70 10.43 -8.72
CA HIS A 105 10.40 9.33 -9.62
C HIS A 105 9.99 8.05 -8.89
N ASP A 106 9.95 8.10 -7.56
CA ASP A 106 9.63 6.96 -6.71
C ASP A 106 8.20 7.08 -6.16
N VAL A 107 7.66 5.93 -5.78
CA VAL A 107 6.29 5.80 -5.31
C VAL A 107 6.26 5.08 -3.98
N ILE A 108 5.57 5.67 -3.01
CA ILE A 108 5.08 4.99 -1.81
C ILE A 108 3.60 4.66 -2.03
N ILE A 109 3.25 3.40 -1.84
CA ILE A 109 1.86 2.92 -1.87
C ILE A 109 1.46 2.56 -0.45
N LYS A 110 0.41 3.20 0.06
CA LYS A 110 -0.11 2.91 1.39
C LYS A 110 -1.62 2.81 1.40
N SER A 111 -2.15 1.67 1.85
CA SER A 111 -3.58 1.53 2.12
C SER A 111 -4.04 2.37 3.32
N ALA A 112 -5.30 2.79 3.31
CA ALA A 112 -5.95 3.49 4.42
C ALA A 112 -6.96 2.59 5.16
N ASN A 113 -7.39 3.03 6.35
CA ASN A 113 -8.40 2.36 7.17
C ASN A 113 -9.83 2.78 6.83
N GLY A 114 -9.99 3.95 6.21
CA GLY A 114 -11.28 4.48 5.78
C GLY A 114 -11.09 5.76 4.97
N LEU A 115 -12.21 6.37 4.61
CA LEU A 115 -12.29 7.67 3.97
C LEU A 115 -13.25 8.56 4.77
N ASP A 116 -13.04 9.87 4.78
CA ASP A 116 -14.07 10.81 5.23
C ASP A 116 -15.09 11.11 4.11
N GLU A 117 -16.00 12.05 4.37
CA GLU A 117 -17.06 12.45 3.43
C GLU A 117 -16.54 13.10 2.14
N ASP A 118 -15.31 13.62 2.15
CA ASP A 118 -14.63 14.22 1.00
C ASP A 118 -13.65 13.25 0.33
N TYR A 119 -13.73 11.96 0.68
CA TYR A 119 -12.83 10.90 0.21
C TYR A 119 -11.36 11.09 0.63
N VAL A 120 -11.10 11.84 1.71
CA VAL A 120 -9.76 11.97 2.28
C VAL A 120 -9.40 10.67 3.02
N PRO A 121 -8.24 10.06 2.74
CA PRO A 121 -7.86 8.82 3.40
C PRO A 121 -7.55 8.98 4.89
N ILE A 122 -8.15 8.12 5.71
CA ILE A 122 -7.95 8.06 7.16
C ILE A 122 -7.05 6.87 7.50
N VAL A 123 -5.98 7.13 8.23
CA VAL A 123 -5.04 6.10 8.72
C VAL A 123 -5.03 6.07 10.24
N LEU A 124 -5.25 4.89 10.82
CA LEU A 124 -5.07 4.68 12.26
C LEU A 124 -3.59 4.49 12.57
N LEU A 125 -3.07 5.32 13.47
CA LEU A 125 -1.63 5.41 13.73
C LEU A 125 -1.13 4.41 14.78
N ALA A 126 -1.90 4.23 15.87
CA ALA A 126 -1.63 3.30 16.97
C ALA A 126 -0.17 3.28 17.50
N HIS A 127 0.55 4.41 17.39
CA HIS A 127 1.95 4.56 17.79
C HIS A 127 2.23 6.03 18.15
N GLU A 128 3.06 6.28 19.16
CA GLU A 128 3.34 7.63 19.69
C GLU A 128 3.99 8.56 18.65
N THR A 129 4.72 7.99 17.68
CA THR A 129 5.38 8.72 16.58
C THR A 129 4.62 8.65 15.26
N ALA A 130 3.32 8.32 15.30
CA ALA A 130 2.49 8.12 14.10
C ALA A 130 2.94 6.96 13.17
N GLY A 131 3.83 6.08 13.65
CA GLY A 131 4.31 4.89 12.93
C GLY A 131 4.97 5.24 11.60
N THR A 132 4.92 4.31 10.64
CA THR A 132 5.55 4.47 9.32
C THR A 132 5.07 5.73 8.58
N VAL A 133 3.78 6.11 8.71
CA VAL A 133 3.22 7.29 8.04
C VAL A 133 3.82 8.58 8.56
N GLY A 134 3.89 8.72 9.89
CA GLY A 134 4.50 9.90 10.50
C GLY A 134 5.91 10.15 10.00
N VAL A 135 6.67 9.07 9.79
CA VAL A 135 8.06 9.14 9.32
C VAL A 135 8.15 9.57 7.86
N PHE A 136 7.40 8.94 6.94
CA PHE A 136 7.57 9.26 5.52
C PHE A 136 6.81 10.51 5.05
N LEU A 137 5.77 10.98 5.76
CA LEU A 137 4.91 12.07 5.24
C LEU A 137 5.70 13.39 5.05
N GLY A 138 6.64 13.67 5.96
CA GLY A 138 7.55 14.81 5.82
C GLY A 138 8.49 14.66 4.62
N ALA A 139 9.05 13.47 4.42
CA ALA A 139 9.93 13.19 3.27
C ALA A 139 9.17 13.25 1.94
N VAL A 140 7.95 12.71 1.89
CA VAL A 140 7.05 12.78 0.73
C VAL A 140 6.87 14.23 0.30
N SER A 141 6.54 15.10 1.26
CA SER A 141 6.32 16.52 1.03
C SER A 141 7.60 17.24 0.60
N ALA A 142 8.72 16.99 1.29
CA ALA A 142 9.98 17.70 1.06
C ALA A 142 10.69 17.30 -0.25
N ARG A 143 10.49 16.07 -0.71
CA ARG A 143 11.23 15.47 -1.83
C ARG A 143 10.37 15.16 -3.05
N ASN A 144 9.10 15.57 -3.02
CA ASN A 144 8.12 15.34 -4.09
C ASN A 144 7.96 13.85 -4.46
N ILE A 145 8.09 12.96 -3.47
CA ILE A 145 7.85 11.53 -3.66
C ILE A 145 6.35 11.33 -3.91
N LYS A 146 5.99 10.44 -4.83
CA LYS A 146 4.57 10.19 -5.10
C LYS A 146 3.99 9.26 -4.03
N LEU A 147 2.88 9.67 -3.42
CA LEU A 147 2.12 8.86 -2.49
C LEU A 147 0.81 8.44 -3.17
N ILE A 148 0.58 7.14 -3.29
CA ILE A 148 -0.68 6.57 -3.78
C ILE A 148 -1.36 5.87 -2.61
N VAL A 149 -2.62 6.24 -2.37
CA VAL A 149 -3.41 5.70 -1.26
C VAL A 149 -4.60 4.92 -1.81
N PRO A 150 -4.44 3.61 -2.11
CA PRO A 150 -5.55 2.80 -2.57
C PRO A 150 -6.50 2.48 -1.42
N VAL A 151 -7.79 2.80 -1.61
CA VAL A 151 -8.83 2.57 -0.61
C VAL A 151 -10.06 2.00 -1.29
N GLY A 152 -10.62 0.96 -0.68
CA GLY A 152 -11.90 0.38 -1.07
C GLY A 152 -13.06 1.12 -0.40
N LEU A 153 -14.22 1.14 -1.05
CA LEU A 153 -15.47 1.72 -0.51
C LEU A 153 -16.39 0.66 0.13
N GLU A 154 -15.97 -0.60 0.08
CA GLU A 154 -16.72 -1.76 0.57
C GLU A 154 -16.80 -1.91 2.10
#